data_AF-A0A6V7H8A7-F1
#
_entry.id   AF-A0A6V7H8A7-F1
#
_cell.length_a   1.000
_cell.length_b   1.000
_cell.length_c   1.000
_cell.angle_alpha   90.00
_cell.angle_beta   90.00
_cell.angle_gamma   90.00
#
_symmetry.space_group_name_H-M   'P 1'
#
loop_
_entity.id
_entity.type
_entity.pdbx_description
1 polymer ?
#
loop_
_entity_poly.entity_id
_entity_poly.type
_entity_poly.pdbx_seq_one_letter_code
_entity_poly.pdbx_strand_id
1 'polypeptide(L)'
;LPSVNELFCAGSFNSSASPPARIHSAINRKKKKKKKESSQSLLNDRDQSHSNAVRERDKPLTGPYWIFIIQDHGRYDGIQRVFFGGGLRFWLHNLLLLDSLSYLSHGQLSLSLNRMILVDVDDIFVGEKGTRLRKDDVMALLATQQRIQALVPGFKFNLGFSGKYFHHGTAEENLGDDMLLENVDRYPHNYENVTHLQLDMALNKQFAKDHGIPTGSGYSVSPHHSGVYPVHEGLYEAWKRVWNIKVTSTEEYPHLRPARLRRGFIHRNIMVLPRQTCGLFTHTIFIDRYPGGREKLDKSIQGGELFQTIVHNPINIFMTHMSNYGNDRLALYTFESVIKFIQCWTNLRLSSAPPLQLAERYFQLYPEESDPVWGNPCDDLRHQKIWSKNKTCDQLPRFLVIGPQKTGTTALYTFLSIHPAISSNLPSPDTFEEIQFFNGKNYYKGLDWYMSFFPASKNESSRYLFEKSATYFDGELVPRRAHALLPRAKLITILLSPARRAYSWYQHTRVHGDPVANNYSFHSVITASDTAPKPLRDLRNR
;
A
#
# COMPACT_ATOMS: atom_id res chain seq x y z
N LEU A 1 -29.21 24.34 -20.01
CA LEU A 1 -30.03 24.78 -21.17
C LEU A 1 -30.93 25.91 -20.68
N PRO A 2 -31.15 26.97 -21.47
CA PRO A 2 -30.45 27.39 -22.70
C PRO A 2 -29.13 28.15 -22.34
N SER A 3 -28.37 28.82 -23.22
CA SER A 3 -27.85 28.55 -24.59
C SER A 3 -26.74 29.62 -24.85
N VAL A 4 -26.57 30.18 -26.07
CA VAL A 4 -25.67 31.31 -26.43
C VAL A 4 -24.17 30.88 -26.45
N ASN A 5 -23.48 30.60 -27.57
CA ASN A 5 -23.38 31.19 -28.93
C ASN A 5 -22.97 32.69 -28.91
N GLU A 6 -22.10 33.25 -29.77
CA GLU A 6 -21.21 32.74 -30.83
C GLU A 6 -20.17 33.84 -31.21
N LEU A 7 -19.08 33.43 -31.86
CA LEU A 7 -18.35 34.11 -32.97
C LEU A 7 -17.76 35.56 -32.90
N PHE A 8 -16.61 35.65 -33.58
CA PHE A 8 -16.08 36.75 -34.42
C PHE A 8 -15.24 37.93 -33.85
N CYS A 9 -14.68 38.71 -34.79
CA CYS A 9 -13.32 39.30 -34.77
C CYS A 9 -13.25 40.73 -35.36
N ALA A 10 -12.08 41.38 -35.21
CA ALA A 10 -11.70 42.73 -35.71
C ALA A 10 -12.50 43.87 -35.06
N GLY A 11 -11.95 45.02 -34.65
CA GLY A 11 -11.02 45.96 -35.29
C GLY A 11 -11.60 47.38 -35.02
N SER A 12 -10.96 48.53 -35.18
CA SER A 12 -9.62 48.90 -35.68
C SER A 12 -9.30 50.36 -35.26
N PHE A 13 -8.01 50.74 -35.15
CA PHE A 13 -7.50 52.14 -35.11
C PHE A 13 -7.90 53.03 -33.89
N ASN A 14 -7.22 54.14 -33.54
CA ASN A 14 -6.04 54.78 -34.15
C ASN A 14 -5.08 55.48 -33.14
N SER A 15 -3.83 55.72 -33.58
CA SER A 15 -2.85 56.78 -33.20
C SER A 15 -2.82 57.36 -31.77
N SER A 16 -1.66 57.41 -31.09
CA SER A 16 -0.62 58.41 -31.43
C SER A 16 0.70 58.26 -30.61
N ALA A 17 1.77 58.92 -31.10
CA ALA A 17 3.06 59.24 -30.46
C ALA A 17 4.07 58.12 -30.11
N SER A 18 5.31 58.33 -30.60
CA SER A 18 6.58 57.59 -30.37
C SER A 18 7.74 58.57 -30.62
N PRO A 19 9.04 58.26 -30.36
CA PRO A 19 9.70 57.29 -29.46
C PRO A 19 10.67 58.09 -28.51
N PRO A 20 11.91 57.69 -28.14
CA PRO A 20 12.53 56.36 -27.96
C PRO A 20 13.23 56.16 -26.59
N ALA A 21 13.41 54.91 -26.16
CA ALA A 21 14.65 54.38 -25.53
C ALA A 21 14.53 52.87 -25.24
N ARG A 22 15.67 52.15 -25.27
CA ARG A 22 15.76 50.71 -24.87
C ARG A 22 16.33 50.59 -23.47
N ILE A 23 15.81 49.66 -22.65
CA ILE A 23 16.55 48.93 -21.60
C ILE A 23 15.80 47.62 -21.28
N HIS A 24 16.53 46.54 -20.96
CA HIS A 24 15.97 45.18 -20.85
C HIS A 24 15.27 44.87 -19.51
N SER A 25 14.10 44.23 -19.58
CA SER A 25 13.31 43.74 -18.44
C SER A 25 13.82 42.39 -17.88
N ALA A 26 15.02 42.39 -17.30
CA ALA A 26 15.68 41.17 -16.80
C ALA A 26 15.20 40.66 -15.41
N ILE A 27 14.18 41.27 -14.80
CA ILE A 27 13.78 41.00 -13.40
C ILE A 27 12.31 40.55 -13.29
N ASN A 28 12.06 39.26 -13.56
CA ASN A 28 10.94 38.55 -12.90
C ASN A 28 11.02 37.01 -12.97
N ARG A 29 11.67 36.41 -13.99
CA ARG A 29 11.79 34.94 -14.10
C ARG A 29 12.60 34.26 -12.99
N LYS A 30 13.45 34.97 -12.23
CA LYS A 30 14.25 34.39 -11.14
C LYS A 30 13.49 34.14 -9.82
N LYS A 31 12.41 34.86 -9.50
CA LYS A 31 11.68 34.69 -8.22
C LYS A 31 10.76 33.46 -8.17
N LYS A 32 10.28 32.93 -9.31
CA LYS A 32 9.47 31.68 -9.34
C LYS A 32 10.28 30.37 -9.38
N LYS A 33 11.59 30.38 -9.70
CA LYS A 33 12.45 29.18 -9.62
C LYS A 33 12.89 28.88 -8.18
N LYS A 34 13.47 29.87 -7.48
CA LYS A 34 14.01 29.71 -6.11
C LYS A 34 13.01 29.22 -5.05
N LYS A 35 11.70 29.27 -5.28
CA LYS A 35 10.67 28.77 -4.35
C LYS A 35 10.18 27.33 -4.65
N LYS A 36 10.76 26.66 -5.65
CA LYS A 36 10.55 25.21 -5.92
C LYS A 36 11.74 24.36 -5.45
N GLU A 37 12.93 24.95 -5.38
CA GLU A 37 14.19 24.28 -4.99
C GLU A 37 14.33 24.14 -3.44
N SER A 38 13.80 25.08 -2.66
CA SER A 38 13.89 25.06 -1.18
C SER A 38 13.11 23.92 -0.49
N SER A 39 12.17 23.27 -1.20
CA SER A 39 11.38 22.16 -0.66
C SER A 39 12.10 20.81 -0.74
N GLN A 40 13.24 20.73 -1.45
CA GLN A 40 14.08 19.54 -1.51
C GLN A 40 15.37 19.70 -0.69
N SER A 41 15.85 20.93 -0.41
CA SER A 41 16.98 21.14 0.51
C SER A 41 16.60 20.79 1.97
N LEU A 42 15.40 21.15 2.41
CA LEU A 42 14.92 20.92 3.78
C LEU A 42 14.71 19.43 4.16
N LEU A 43 14.85 18.50 3.20
CA LEU A 43 14.92 17.07 3.46
C LEU A 43 16.35 16.59 3.79
N ASN A 44 17.39 17.31 3.35
CA ASN A 44 18.79 16.98 3.63
C ASN A 44 19.29 17.58 4.96
N ASP A 45 18.77 18.74 5.36
CA ASP A 45 19.26 19.47 6.54
C ASP A 45 19.01 18.72 7.87
N ARG A 46 18.08 17.75 7.90
CA ARG A 46 17.83 16.90 9.08
C ARG A 46 18.78 15.69 9.19
N ASP A 47 19.49 15.30 8.14
CA ASP A 47 20.52 14.26 8.22
C ASP A 47 21.86 14.81 8.74
N GLN A 48 22.13 16.10 8.53
CA GLN A 48 23.43 16.70 8.86
C GLN A 48 23.70 16.79 10.38
N SER A 49 22.68 17.00 11.22
CA SER A 49 22.87 17.09 12.68
C SER A 49 23.24 15.75 13.34
N HIS A 50 22.94 14.61 12.71
CA HIS A 50 23.43 13.30 13.15
C HIS A 50 24.83 12.96 12.61
N SER A 51 25.29 13.58 11.52
CA SER A 51 26.51 13.20 10.80
C SER A 51 27.79 13.18 11.66
N ASN A 52 27.93 14.13 12.60
CA ASN A 52 29.10 14.21 13.48
C ASN A 52 29.18 13.06 14.51
N ALA A 53 28.05 12.43 14.86
CA ALA A 53 28.02 11.24 15.72
C ALA A 53 28.07 9.91 14.93
N VAL A 54 28.18 9.99 13.60
CA VAL A 54 28.29 8.82 12.69
C VAL A 54 29.73 8.59 12.25
N ARG A 55 30.54 9.66 12.09
CA ARG A 55 31.90 9.60 11.53
C ARG A 55 32.91 8.65 12.19
N GLU A 56 32.72 8.23 13.44
CA GLU A 56 33.57 7.20 14.07
C GLU A 56 33.11 5.75 13.81
N ARG A 57 31.87 5.54 13.33
CA ARG A 57 31.23 4.21 13.24
C ARG A 57 31.34 3.52 11.87
N ASP A 58 32.10 4.11 10.94
CA ASP A 58 32.28 3.66 9.56
C ASP A 58 33.75 3.35 9.19
N LYS A 59 34.65 3.18 10.16
CA LYS A 59 35.98 2.61 9.90
C LYS A 59 35.86 1.13 9.51
N PRO A 60 36.52 0.66 8.43
CA PRO A 60 36.57 -0.77 8.12
C PRO A 60 37.31 -1.54 9.23
N LEU A 61 36.80 -2.72 9.59
CA LEU A 61 37.34 -3.55 10.66
C LEU A 61 38.60 -4.29 10.19
N THR A 62 39.75 -3.62 10.27
CA THR A 62 41.07 -4.21 9.98
C THR A 62 41.64 -4.89 11.22
N GLY A 63 41.44 -6.20 11.33
CA GLY A 63 41.99 -7.04 12.41
C GLY A 63 41.91 -8.54 12.06
N PRO A 64 42.59 -9.42 12.81
CA PRO A 64 42.62 -10.86 12.54
C PRO A 64 41.24 -11.53 12.74
N TYR A 65 41.10 -12.77 12.26
CA TYR A 65 39.86 -13.53 12.24
C TYR A 65 39.09 -13.52 13.57
N TRP A 66 37.91 -12.90 13.57
CA TRP A 66 37.00 -12.88 14.70
C TRP A 66 36.18 -14.18 14.73
N ILE A 67 36.03 -14.79 15.91
CA ILE A 67 35.09 -15.90 16.11
C ILE A 67 33.68 -15.30 16.10
N PHE A 68 33.03 -15.35 14.93
CA PHE A 68 31.72 -14.73 14.72
C PHE A 68 30.58 -15.39 15.48
N ILE A 69 30.65 -16.70 15.75
CA ILE A 69 29.64 -17.44 16.52
C ILE A 69 30.30 -18.53 17.38
N ILE A 70 29.75 -18.76 18.59
CA ILE A 70 30.05 -19.90 19.46
C ILE A 70 28.73 -20.58 19.85
N GLN A 71 28.66 -21.90 19.69
CA GLN A 71 27.54 -22.72 20.17
C GLN A 71 27.88 -23.33 21.54
N ASP A 72 26.99 -23.15 22.51
CA ASP A 72 27.01 -23.87 23.80
C ASP A 72 25.86 -24.89 23.81
N HIS A 73 26.21 -26.14 24.06
CA HIS A 73 25.24 -27.25 24.13
C HIS A 73 24.60 -27.41 25.52
N GLY A 74 24.81 -26.48 26.45
CA GLY A 74 24.24 -26.52 27.80
C GLY A 74 24.82 -27.62 28.67
N ARG A 75 26.07 -28.04 28.43
CA ARG A 75 26.68 -29.20 29.14
C ARG A 75 26.87 -29.00 30.65
N TYR A 76 26.76 -27.76 31.14
CA TYR A 76 26.92 -27.41 32.55
C TYR A 76 25.59 -27.21 33.28
N ASP A 77 24.59 -26.58 32.63
CA ASP A 77 23.34 -26.16 33.26
C ASP A 77 22.06 -26.55 32.49
N GLY A 78 22.20 -27.35 31.42
CA GLY A 78 21.10 -27.84 30.59
C GLY A 78 20.58 -26.86 29.54
N ILE A 79 21.08 -25.61 29.50
CA ILE A 79 20.55 -24.55 28.63
C ILE A 79 21.42 -24.41 27.37
N GLN A 80 20.88 -24.76 26.21
CA GLN A 80 21.56 -24.53 24.92
C GLN A 80 21.56 -23.04 24.55
N ARG A 81 22.66 -22.55 23.97
CA ARG A 81 22.85 -21.15 23.60
C ARG A 81 23.65 -21.02 22.31
N VAL A 82 23.44 -19.90 21.60
CA VAL A 82 24.33 -19.46 20.52
C VAL A 82 24.74 -18.02 20.79
N PHE A 83 26.04 -17.80 20.95
CA PHE A 83 26.66 -16.51 21.22
C PHE A 83 27.19 -15.90 19.91
N PHE A 84 26.94 -14.61 19.70
CA PHE A 84 27.37 -13.89 18.50
C PHE A 84 28.53 -12.93 18.81
N GLY A 85 29.66 -13.14 18.15
CA GLY A 85 30.86 -12.29 18.17
C GLY A 85 30.67 -11.01 17.36
N GLY A 86 29.83 -10.11 17.88
CA GLY A 86 29.56 -8.80 17.29
C GLY A 86 28.11 -8.61 16.83
N GLY A 87 27.78 -7.39 16.40
CA GLY A 87 26.40 -7.02 16.06
C GLY A 87 25.91 -7.54 14.70
N LEU A 88 24.60 -7.47 14.49
CA LEU A 88 23.89 -7.88 13.26
C LEU A 88 24.16 -7.00 12.01
N ARG A 89 25.22 -6.18 12.04
CA ARG A 89 25.68 -5.36 10.91
C ARG A 89 26.30 -6.20 9.78
N PHE A 90 26.92 -7.33 10.12
CA PHE A 90 27.41 -8.27 9.11
C PHE A 90 26.25 -9.15 8.64
N TRP A 91 26.00 -9.19 7.33
CA TRP A 91 24.79 -9.80 6.77
C TRP A 91 24.63 -11.28 7.12
N LEU A 92 25.73 -12.02 7.24
CA LEU A 92 25.76 -13.44 7.58
C LEU A 92 25.30 -13.70 9.02
N HIS A 93 25.47 -12.75 9.95
CA HIS A 93 24.90 -12.86 11.30
C HIS A 93 23.37 -12.88 11.29
N ASN A 94 22.72 -12.23 10.31
CA ASN A 94 21.25 -12.27 10.21
C ASN A 94 20.76 -13.64 9.75
N LEU A 95 21.47 -14.30 8.81
CA LEU A 95 21.16 -15.69 8.43
C LEU A 95 21.36 -16.64 9.61
N LEU A 96 22.55 -16.60 10.22
CA LEU A 96 22.89 -17.51 11.29
C LEU A 96 22.06 -17.26 12.56
N LEU A 97 21.50 -16.07 12.75
CA LEU A 97 20.47 -15.80 13.76
C LEU A 97 19.14 -16.53 13.45
N LEU A 98 18.67 -16.51 12.20
CA LEU A 98 17.48 -17.27 11.80
C LEU A 98 17.71 -18.78 11.97
N ASP A 99 18.88 -19.28 11.58
CA ASP A 99 19.27 -20.69 11.78
C ASP A 99 19.39 -21.04 13.28
N SER A 100 19.92 -20.12 14.10
CA SER A 100 20.00 -20.29 15.56
C SER A 100 18.62 -20.30 16.22
N LEU A 101 17.70 -19.45 15.78
CA LEU A 101 16.31 -19.44 16.25
C LEU A 101 15.58 -20.73 15.84
N SER A 102 15.80 -21.23 14.62
CA SER A 102 15.32 -22.55 14.20
C SER A 102 15.89 -23.66 15.09
N TYR A 103 17.21 -23.72 15.26
CA TYR A 103 17.90 -24.75 16.05
C TYR A 103 17.45 -24.78 17.52
N LEU A 104 17.53 -23.63 18.21
CA LEU A 104 17.22 -23.53 19.65
C LEU A 104 15.72 -23.69 19.96
N SER A 105 14.84 -23.47 18.99
CA SER A 105 13.40 -23.73 19.12
C SER A 105 12.97 -25.13 18.65
N HIS A 106 13.92 -26.01 18.34
CA HIS A 106 13.68 -27.33 17.72
C HIS A 106 12.77 -27.25 16.49
N GLY A 107 12.93 -26.18 15.72
CA GLY A 107 12.20 -25.89 14.49
C GLY A 107 10.86 -25.15 14.66
N GLN A 108 10.39 -24.86 15.88
CA GLN A 108 9.12 -24.13 16.10
C GLN A 108 9.13 -22.72 15.50
N LEU A 109 10.30 -22.08 15.42
CA LEU A 109 10.51 -20.78 14.78
C LEU A 109 11.09 -20.89 13.35
N SER A 110 11.05 -22.07 12.74
CA SER A 110 11.52 -22.26 11.36
C SER A 110 10.67 -21.49 10.35
N LEU A 111 11.32 -20.66 9.56
CA LEU A 111 10.75 -20.19 8.30
C LEU A 111 10.91 -21.28 7.23
N SER A 112 9.96 -21.37 6.29
CA SER A 112 10.13 -22.24 5.11
C SER A 112 11.37 -21.83 4.32
N LEU A 113 12.03 -22.77 3.62
CA LEU A 113 13.12 -22.47 2.69
C LEU A 113 12.63 -22.02 1.30
N ASN A 114 11.34 -22.16 0.99
CA ASN A 114 10.79 -21.81 -0.31
C ASN A 114 10.60 -20.29 -0.44
N ARG A 115 11.01 -19.70 -1.57
CA ARG A 115 10.82 -18.27 -1.89
C ARG A 115 10.24 -18.12 -3.28
N MET A 116 9.07 -17.51 -3.36
CA MET A 116 8.44 -17.17 -4.63
C MET A 116 8.84 -15.74 -5.02
N ILE A 117 9.27 -15.55 -6.26
CA ILE A 117 9.74 -14.26 -6.79
C ILE A 117 8.97 -13.92 -8.07
N LEU A 118 8.40 -12.72 -8.11
CA LEU A 118 7.90 -12.05 -9.31
C LEU A 118 8.65 -10.72 -9.47
N VAL A 119 8.99 -10.37 -10.72
CA VAL A 119 9.56 -9.05 -11.04
C VAL A 119 8.64 -8.39 -12.04
N ASP A 120 7.88 -7.40 -11.58
CA ASP A 120 7.04 -6.57 -12.42
C ASP A 120 7.88 -5.49 -13.12
N VAL A 121 7.61 -5.23 -14.40
CA VAL A 121 8.25 -4.17 -15.19
C VAL A 121 7.20 -3.18 -15.67
N ASP A 122 6.93 -2.17 -14.86
CA ASP A 122 5.94 -1.13 -15.17
C ASP A 122 6.42 -0.23 -16.32
N ASP A 123 5.53 0.65 -16.80
CA ASP A 123 5.83 1.70 -17.78
C ASP A 123 6.37 1.21 -19.14
N ILE A 124 6.00 0.00 -19.59
CA ILE A 124 6.24 -0.42 -20.98
C ILE A 124 5.52 0.53 -21.96
N PHE A 125 6.26 0.94 -22.98
CA PHE A 125 5.96 2.02 -23.92
C PHE A 125 5.92 3.44 -23.29
N VAL A 126 6.12 3.60 -21.97
CA VAL A 126 6.02 4.90 -21.28
C VAL A 126 7.41 5.42 -20.94
N GLY A 127 7.90 6.40 -21.71
CA GLY A 127 9.20 7.03 -21.47
C GLY A 127 9.55 8.12 -22.46
N GLU A 128 10.44 9.03 -22.06
CA GLU A 128 11.03 10.06 -22.94
C GLU A 128 12.09 9.44 -23.87
N LYS A 129 12.38 10.11 -25.00
CA LYS A 129 13.35 9.58 -25.99
C LYS A 129 14.75 9.49 -25.38
N GLY A 130 15.44 8.37 -25.62
CA GLY A 130 16.71 8.01 -24.99
C GLY A 130 16.57 7.22 -23.68
N THR A 131 15.33 6.89 -23.26
CA THR A 131 15.04 6.12 -22.03
C THR A 131 14.24 4.84 -22.27
N ARG A 132 13.79 4.59 -23.52
CA ARG A 132 13.04 3.39 -23.89
C ARG A 132 13.99 2.22 -24.20
N LEU A 133 13.44 1.03 -24.43
CA LEU A 133 14.22 -0.12 -24.86
C LEU A 133 14.54 -0.02 -26.36
N ARG A 134 15.76 -0.40 -26.74
CA ARG A 134 16.09 -0.75 -28.14
C ARG A 134 15.99 -2.26 -28.34
N LYS A 135 16.05 -2.70 -29.60
CA LYS A 135 16.05 -4.13 -29.96
C LYS A 135 17.07 -4.96 -29.15
N ASP A 136 18.29 -4.46 -28.98
CA ASP A 136 19.34 -5.14 -28.20
C ASP A 136 19.03 -5.23 -26.70
N ASP A 137 18.29 -4.26 -26.16
CA ASP A 137 17.86 -4.25 -24.75
C ASP A 137 16.76 -5.30 -24.52
N VAL A 138 15.85 -5.48 -25.49
CA VAL A 138 14.83 -6.56 -25.49
C VAL A 138 15.47 -7.95 -25.71
N MET A 139 16.46 -8.07 -26.60
CA MET A 139 17.28 -9.29 -26.73
C MET A 139 17.97 -9.66 -25.41
N ALA A 140 18.57 -8.68 -24.73
CA ALA A 140 19.20 -8.89 -23.43
C ALA A 140 18.20 -9.29 -22.34
N LEU A 141 17.01 -8.68 -22.32
CA LEU A 141 15.89 -9.05 -21.43
C LEU A 141 15.49 -10.53 -21.61
N LEU A 142 15.27 -10.96 -22.86
CA LEU A 142 14.88 -12.33 -23.19
C LEU A 142 15.96 -13.35 -22.83
N ALA A 143 17.22 -13.09 -23.18
CA ALA A 143 18.35 -13.95 -22.86
C ALA A 143 18.59 -14.05 -21.34
N THR A 144 18.36 -12.96 -20.60
CA THR A 144 18.50 -12.95 -19.13
C THR A 144 17.33 -13.66 -18.47
N GLN A 145 16.11 -13.54 -19.00
CA GLN A 145 14.97 -14.33 -18.53
C GLN A 145 15.24 -15.84 -18.66
N GLN A 146 15.84 -16.29 -19.77
CA GLN A 146 16.23 -17.69 -19.96
C GLN A 146 17.29 -18.14 -18.95
N ARG A 147 18.32 -17.32 -18.67
CA ARG A 147 19.31 -17.63 -17.62
C ARG A 147 18.69 -17.70 -16.23
N ILE A 148 17.77 -16.78 -15.90
CA ILE A 148 17.06 -16.79 -14.61
C ILE A 148 16.10 -17.98 -14.53
N GLN A 149 15.43 -18.39 -15.61
CA GLN A 149 14.55 -19.57 -15.65
C GLN A 149 15.26 -20.87 -15.26
N ALA A 150 16.55 -21.02 -15.61
CA ALA A 150 17.37 -22.16 -15.20
C ALA A 150 17.72 -22.16 -13.68
N LEU A 151 17.61 -21.00 -13.02
CA LEU A 151 17.89 -20.82 -11.59
C LEU A 151 16.61 -20.73 -10.74
N VAL A 152 15.51 -20.28 -11.35
CA VAL A 152 14.21 -20.00 -10.71
C VAL A 152 13.11 -20.58 -11.61
N PRO A 153 12.66 -21.82 -11.37
CA PRO A 153 11.63 -22.46 -12.16
C PRO A 153 10.34 -21.62 -12.24
N GLY A 154 9.80 -21.49 -13.45
CA GLY A 154 8.59 -20.68 -13.72
C GLY A 154 8.83 -19.18 -13.85
N PHE A 155 10.07 -18.68 -13.85
CA PHE A 155 10.34 -17.24 -13.94
C PHE A 155 9.93 -16.63 -15.29
N LYS A 156 9.23 -15.50 -15.23
CA LYS A 156 9.05 -14.55 -16.35
C LYS A 156 9.09 -13.13 -15.78
N PHE A 157 9.59 -12.17 -16.54
CA PHE A 157 9.35 -10.75 -16.23
C PHE A 157 7.88 -10.43 -16.49
N ASN A 158 7.24 -9.73 -15.56
CA ASN A 158 5.80 -9.46 -15.62
C ASN A 158 5.57 -7.99 -16.02
N LEU A 159 5.55 -7.72 -17.32
CA LEU A 159 5.53 -6.35 -17.83
C LEU A 159 4.17 -5.66 -17.61
N GLY A 160 4.14 -4.32 -17.52
CA GLY A 160 2.93 -3.49 -17.47
C GLY A 160 2.99 -2.36 -18.50
N PHE A 161 2.02 -2.26 -19.42
CA PHE A 161 2.07 -1.33 -20.57
C PHE A 161 1.08 -0.17 -20.48
N SER A 162 1.33 0.87 -21.28
CA SER A 162 0.29 1.81 -21.72
C SER A 162 0.37 2.02 -23.23
N GLY A 163 -0.52 1.37 -24.00
CA GLY A 163 -0.51 1.36 -25.47
C GLY A 163 -0.71 2.74 -26.09
N LYS A 164 -1.25 3.69 -25.31
CA LYS A 164 -1.29 5.13 -25.58
C LYS A 164 0.07 5.76 -25.92
N TYR A 165 1.18 5.11 -25.56
CA TYR A 165 2.54 5.62 -25.75
C TYR A 165 3.41 4.73 -26.66
N PHE A 166 2.80 3.76 -27.35
CA PHE A 166 3.45 2.96 -28.38
C PHE A 166 3.98 3.86 -29.52
N HIS A 167 5.17 3.55 -30.05
CA HIS A 167 5.82 4.26 -31.17
C HIS A 167 6.13 5.75 -30.98
N HIS A 168 6.09 6.26 -29.75
CA HIS A 168 6.46 7.65 -29.44
C HIS A 168 7.98 7.90 -29.30
N GLY A 169 8.84 6.90 -29.55
CA GLY A 169 10.30 6.96 -29.38
C GLY A 169 11.08 7.52 -30.57
N THR A 170 12.38 7.25 -30.64
CA THR A 170 13.17 7.29 -31.89
C THR A 170 12.87 6.05 -32.76
N ALA A 171 13.40 6.00 -33.99
CA ALA A 171 13.27 4.81 -34.83
C ALA A 171 13.86 3.54 -34.18
N GLU A 172 14.99 3.65 -33.48
CA GLU A 172 15.63 2.54 -32.74
C GLU A 172 14.82 2.08 -31.53
N GLU A 173 14.15 3.02 -30.84
CA GLU A 173 13.27 2.72 -29.71
C GLU A 173 11.95 2.11 -30.17
N ASN A 174 11.39 2.55 -31.31
CA ASN A 174 10.18 1.97 -31.88
C ASN A 174 10.40 0.52 -32.33
N LEU A 175 11.58 0.19 -32.87
CA LEU A 175 11.98 -1.21 -33.12
C LEU A 175 12.12 -2.05 -31.84
N GLY A 176 12.32 -1.41 -30.69
CA GLY A 176 12.24 -2.04 -29.37
C GLY A 176 10.79 -2.26 -28.93
N ASP A 177 9.90 -1.27 -29.13
CA ASP A 177 8.46 -1.40 -28.92
C ASP A 177 7.88 -2.57 -29.76
N ASP A 178 8.25 -2.66 -31.04
CA ASP A 178 7.85 -3.74 -31.96
C ASP A 178 8.31 -5.11 -31.47
N MET A 179 9.59 -5.24 -31.07
CA MET A 179 10.15 -6.51 -30.62
C MET A 179 9.52 -7.00 -29.31
N LEU A 180 9.00 -6.10 -28.47
CA LEU A 180 8.18 -6.49 -27.31
C LEU A 180 6.86 -7.13 -27.74
N LEU A 181 6.23 -6.64 -28.82
CA LEU A 181 5.02 -7.21 -29.39
C LEU A 181 5.28 -8.56 -30.08
N GLU A 182 6.40 -8.71 -30.79
CA GLU A 182 6.85 -10.00 -31.37
C GLU A 182 7.02 -11.12 -30.32
N ASN A 183 7.12 -10.78 -29.03
CA ASN A 183 7.42 -11.71 -27.93
C ASN A 183 6.28 -11.82 -26.88
N VAL A 184 5.05 -11.48 -27.26
CA VAL A 184 3.89 -11.28 -26.37
C VAL A 184 3.47 -12.48 -25.51
N ASP A 185 3.74 -13.73 -25.91
CA ASP A 185 3.49 -14.96 -25.11
C ASP A 185 4.22 -15.01 -23.74
N ARG A 186 4.95 -13.95 -23.40
CA ARG A 186 5.81 -13.84 -22.24
C ARG A 186 5.26 -12.86 -21.17
N TYR A 187 4.25 -12.00 -21.43
CA TYR A 187 4.03 -10.75 -20.64
C TYR A 187 2.52 -10.32 -20.39
N PRO A 188 2.10 -9.81 -19.18
CA PRO A 188 0.69 -9.34 -18.89
C PRO A 188 0.45 -8.12 -17.91
N HIS A 189 -0.55 -7.22 -18.16
CA HIS A 189 -0.50 -5.76 -17.81
C HIS A 189 -1.80 -5.00 -17.27
N ASN A 190 -1.71 -3.71 -16.77
CA ASN A 190 -2.67 -2.51 -16.91
C ASN A 190 -3.17 -1.65 -15.67
N TYR A 191 -4.07 -0.60 -15.83
CA TYR A 191 -4.01 0.83 -15.30
C TYR A 191 -5.19 1.48 -14.39
N GLU A 192 -5.53 2.82 -14.42
CA GLU A 192 -6.59 3.61 -13.63
C GLU A 192 -7.15 4.86 -14.42
N ASN A 193 -8.09 5.81 -14.07
CA ASN A 193 -9.05 6.20 -12.95
C ASN A 193 -10.58 6.48 -13.34
N VAL A 194 -11.58 5.84 -12.66
CA VAL A 194 -13.07 5.65 -12.90
C VAL A 194 -13.77 5.77 -14.28
N THR A 195 -14.46 6.87 -14.64
CA THR A 195 -15.31 6.90 -15.86
C THR A 195 -14.44 7.05 -17.11
N HIS A 196 -13.40 7.89 -16.98
CA HIS A 196 -12.29 7.89 -17.92
C HIS A 196 -11.51 6.57 -17.87
N LEU A 197 -11.34 5.91 -16.71
CA LEU A 197 -10.77 4.55 -16.65
C LEU A 197 -11.55 3.56 -17.47
N GLN A 198 -12.88 3.54 -17.40
CA GLN A 198 -13.64 2.53 -18.16
C GLN A 198 -13.38 2.70 -19.66
N LEU A 199 -13.18 3.93 -20.13
CA LEU A 199 -12.79 4.25 -21.49
C LEU A 199 -11.29 3.99 -21.76
N ASP A 200 -10.36 4.54 -20.98
CA ASP A 200 -8.91 4.39 -21.10
C ASP A 200 -8.48 2.91 -20.94
N MET A 201 -9.05 2.17 -20.01
CA MET A 201 -8.88 0.72 -19.88
C MET A 201 -9.52 -0.05 -21.03
N ALA A 202 -10.67 0.37 -21.57
CA ALA A 202 -11.25 -0.28 -22.74
C ALA A 202 -10.39 -0.05 -23.98
N LEU A 203 -9.85 1.16 -24.19
CA LEU A 203 -8.86 1.47 -25.22
C LEU A 203 -7.59 0.64 -25.04
N ASN A 204 -7.04 0.59 -23.82
CA ASN A 204 -5.83 -0.20 -23.52
C ASN A 204 -6.09 -1.72 -23.60
N LYS A 205 -7.35 -2.18 -23.41
CA LYS A 205 -7.79 -3.56 -23.62
C LYS A 205 -8.05 -3.87 -25.10
N GLN A 206 -8.47 -2.87 -25.88
CA GLN A 206 -8.63 -3.04 -27.32
C GLN A 206 -7.26 -3.11 -27.97
N PHE A 207 -6.35 -2.17 -27.67
CA PHE A 207 -4.92 -2.24 -28.02
C PHE A 207 -4.31 -3.61 -27.67
N ALA A 208 -4.65 -4.16 -26.49
CA ALA A 208 -4.22 -5.51 -26.12
C ALA A 208 -4.66 -6.56 -27.14
N LYS A 209 -5.96 -6.64 -27.47
CA LYS A 209 -6.49 -7.59 -28.46
C LYS A 209 -5.89 -7.37 -29.85
N ASP A 210 -5.81 -6.11 -30.27
CA ASP A 210 -5.37 -5.72 -31.61
C ASP A 210 -3.92 -6.16 -31.88
N HIS A 211 -3.09 -6.23 -30.84
CA HIS A 211 -1.70 -6.71 -30.87
C HIS A 211 -1.52 -8.08 -30.20
N GLY A 212 -2.59 -8.89 -30.09
CA GLY A 212 -2.54 -10.28 -29.60
C GLY A 212 -2.26 -10.49 -28.10
N ILE A 213 -2.18 -9.43 -27.29
CA ILE A 213 -1.72 -9.46 -25.91
C ILE A 213 -2.75 -10.13 -24.97
N PRO A 214 -2.39 -11.16 -24.18
CA PRO A 214 -3.31 -11.88 -23.32
C PRO A 214 -4.05 -11.00 -22.30
N THR A 215 -5.38 -10.86 -22.48
CA THR A 215 -6.23 -10.02 -21.61
C THR A 215 -6.83 -10.75 -20.39
N GLY A 216 -6.48 -12.02 -20.19
CA GLY A 216 -7.08 -12.92 -19.19
C GLY A 216 -6.29 -13.12 -17.90
N SER A 217 -5.23 -12.34 -17.63
CA SER A 217 -4.31 -12.53 -16.50
C SER A 217 -4.98 -12.45 -15.11
N GLY A 218 -6.05 -11.66 -14.98
CA GLY A 218 -6.64 -11.31 -13.69
C GLY A 218 -5.73 -10.45 -12.79
N TYR A 219 -4.60 -9.95 -13.30
CA TYR A 219 -3.62 -9.10 -12.61
C TYR A 219 -3.41 -7.78 -13.33
N SER A 220 -3.32 -6.70 -12.55
CA SER A 220 -3.16 -5.32 -13.00
C SER A 220 -2.60 -4.48 -11.84
N VAL A 221 -1.87 -3.40 -12.14
CA VAL A 221 -1.24 -2.53 -11.14
C VAL A 221 -1.47 -1.08 -11.53
N SER A 222 -2.10 -0.29 -10.66
CA SER A 222 -2.47 1.08 -11.00
C SER A 222 -1.27 2.04 -11.09
N PRO A 223 -1.38 3.16 -11.83
CA PRO A 223 -0.28 4.11 -12.02
C PRO A 223 0.17 4.69 -10.70
N HIS A 224 1.45 4.52 -10.38
CA HIS A 224 2.04 4.92 -9.11
C HIS A 224 1.29 4.35 -7.88
N HIS A 225 0.61 3.20 -7.99
CA HIS A 225 -0.25 2.58 -6.97
C HIS A 225 -1.45 3.43 -6.49
N SER A 226 -1.77 4.51 -7.21
CA SER A 226 -2.89 5.42 -6.91
C SER A 226 -4.22 4.66 -6.83
N GLY A 227 -5.01 4.92 -5.79
CA GLY A 227 -6.31 4.28 -5.60
C GLY A 227 -6.30 2.80 -5.16
N VAL A 228 -5.15 2.10 -5.18
CA VAL A 228 -5.03 0.77 -4.57
C VAL A 228 -4.93 0.92 -3.06
N TYR A 229 -3.98 1.75 -2.61
CA TYR A 229 -3.95 2.24 -1.25
C TYR A 229 -3.35 3.65 -1.20
N PRO A 230 -4.02 4.66 -0.59
CA PRO A 230 -5.37 4.60 -0.03
C PRO A 230 -6.42 4.21 -1.08
N VAL A 231 -7.40 3.39 -0.67
CA VAL A 231 -8.40 2.81 -1.56
C VAL A 231 -9.21 3.88 -2.29
N HIS A 232 -9.57 3.59 -3.53
CA HIS A 232 -10.54 4.33 -4.34
C HIS A 232 -11.55 3.35 -4.94
N GLU A 233 -12.81 3.39 -4.49
CA GLU A 233 -13.81 2.35 -4.82
C GLU A 233 -14.01 2.19 -6.34
N GLY A 234 -14.03 3.30 -7.07
CA GLY A 234 -14.24 3.31 -8.52
C GLY A 234 -13.10 2.69 -9.35
N LEU A 235 -11.90 2.53 -8.78
CA LEU A 235 -10.85 1.70 -9.37
C LEU A 235 -11.26 0.22 -9.30
N TYR A 236 -11.56 -0.27 -8.09
CA TYR A 236 -11.91 -1.66 -7.84
C TYR A 236 -13.17 -2.11 -8.60
N GLU A 237 -14.21 -1.27 -8.66
CA GLU A 237 -15.41 -1.56 -9.46
C GLU A 237 -15.09 -1.77 -10.94
N ALA A 238 -14.25 -0.91 -11.50
CA ALA A 238 -14.05 -0.84 -12.92
C ALA A 238 -12.94 -1.78 -13.42
N TRP A 239 -11.95 -2.08 -12.57
CA TRP A 239 -11.05 -3.23 -12.73
C TRP A 239 -11.81 -4.54 -12.93
N LYS A 240 -12.87 -4.77 -12.14
CA LYS A 240 -13.77 -5.92 -12.36
C LYS A 240 -14.50 -5.82 -13.70
N ARG A 241 -15.18 -4.70 -13.96
CA ARG A 241 -16.03 -4.54 -15.16
C ARG A 241 -15.25 -4.66 -16.48
N VAL A 242 -14.04 -4.08 -16.57
CA VAL A 242 -13.27 -4.04 -17.82
C VAL A 242 -12.30 -5.21 -17.95
N TRP A 243 -11.59 -5.58 -16.88
CA TRP A 243 -10.50 -6.57 -16.93
C TRP A 243 -10.75 -7.86 -16.15
N ASN A 244 -11.81 -7.94 -15.33
CA ASN A 244 -12.07 -9.07 -14.42
C ASN A 244 -10.87 -9.34 -13.48
N ILE A 245 -10.27 -8.27 -12.95
CA ILE A 245 -9.14 -8.37 -12.03
C ILE A 245 -9.53 -9.12 -10.75
N LYS A 246 -8.63 -10.01 -10.33
CA LYS A 246 -8.67 -10.76 -9.07
C LYS A 246 -7.50 -10.39 -8.15
N VAL A 247 -6.38 -9.88 -8.71
CA VAL A 247 -5.15 -9.57 -7.97
C VAL A 247 -4.57 -8.22 -8.40
N THR A 248 -4.02 -7.47 -7.45
CA THR A 248 -3.13 -6.33 -7.68
C THR A 248 -1.99 -6.36 -6.64
N SER A 249 -0.97 -5.54 -6.80
CA SER A 249 0.03 -5.28 -5.76
C SER A 249 0.10 -3.80 -5.39
N THR A 250 0.59 -3.49 -4.19
CA THR A 250 0.92 -2.13 -3.77
C THR A 250 2.12 -2.09 -2.83
N GLU A 251 2.94 -1.05 -2.96
CA GLU A 251 4.00 -0.77 -2.01
C GLU A 251 3.56 0.15 -0.85
N GLU A 252 2.33 0.68 -0.93
CA GLU A 252 1.85 1.78 -0.08
C GLU A 252 1.17 1.32 1.22
N TYR A 253 0.75 0.05 1.33
CA TYR A 253 -0.08 -0.47 2.43
C TYR A 253 0.72 -1.28 3.48
N PRO A 254 0.50 -1.06 4.79
CA PRO A 254 -0.31 0.01 5.39
C PRO A 254 0.38 1.38 5.37
N HIS A 255 1.70 1.40 5.15
CA HIS A 255 2.53 2.58 4.94
C HIS A 255 3.61 2.27 3.89
N LEU A 256 4.09 3.30 3.18
CA LEU A 256 5.19 3.15 2.20
C LEU A 256 6.47 2.61 2.86
N ARG A 257 6.73 2.98 4.12
CA ARG A 257 7.93 2.60 4.89
C ARG A 257 7.58 2.25 6.34
N PRO A 258 8.36 1.35 6.99
CA PRO A 258 9.44 0.54 6.44
C PRO A 258 8.91 -0.68 5.66
N ALA A 259 9.57 -1.08 4.57
CA ALA A 259 9.06 -2.11 3.65
C ALA A 259 8.71 -3.45 4.32
N ARG A 260 9.46 -3.86 5.35
CA ARG A 260 9.18 -5.08 6.16
C ARG A 260 7.81 -5.09 6.88
N LEU A 261 7.15 -3.94 6.99
CA LEU A 261 5.81 -3.80 7.56
C LEU A 261 4.72 -3.66 6.50
N ARG A 262 5.03 -3.77 5.20
CA ARG A 262 4.04 -3.88 4.12
C ARG A 262 3.29 -5.21 4.24
N ARG A 263 1.99 -5.21 3.93
CA ARG A 263 1.08 -6.34 4.18
C ARG A 263 0.17 -6.60 2.98
N GLY A 264 -0.50 -7.75 2.97
CA GLY A 264 -1.61 -8.00 2.07
C GLY A 264 -2.93 -7.44 2.62
N PHE A 265 -3.94 -7.32 1.75
CA PHE A 265 -5.35 -7.25 2.17
C PHE A 265 -6.28 -7.71 1.05
N ILE A 266 -7.51 -8.10 1.37
CA ILE A 266 -8.54 -8.38 0.37
C ILE A 266 -9.57 -7.26 0.42
N HIS A 267 -9.80 -6.57 -0.71
CA HIS A 267 -10.86 -5.57 -0.83
C HIS A 267 -11.72 -5.82 -2.06
N ARG A 268 -13.06 -5.75 -1.89
CA ARG A 268 -14.05 -6.11 -2.93
C ARG A 268 -13.73 -7.45 -3.63
N ASN A 269 -13.20 -8.46 -2.95
CA ASN A 269 -12.77 -9.74 -3.54
C ASN A 269 -11.61 -9.62 -4.57
N ILE A 270 -10.86 -8.52 -4.54
CA ILE A 270 -9.55 -8.40 -5.19
C ILE A 270 -8.48 -8.56 -4.11
N MET A 271 -7.57 -9.49 -4.31
CA MET A 271 -6.42 -9.74 -3.45
C MET A 271 -5.32 -8.70 -3.74
N VAL A 272 -4.89 -7.97 -2.72
CA VAL A 272 -3.84 -6.96 -2.80
C VAL A 272 -2.58 -7.50 -2.12
N LEU A 273 -1.47 -7.53 -2.82
CA LEU A 273 -0.21 -8.10 -2.33
C LEU A 273 0.86 -7.04 -2.01
N PRO A 274 1.71 -7.25 -0.98
CA PRO A 274 2.75 -6.30 -0.61
C PRO A 274 3.90 -6.30 -1.62
N ARG A 275 4.00 -5.21 -2.39
CA ARG A 275 5.05 -5.00 -3.37
C ARG A 275 6.32 -4.48 -2.70
N GLN A 276 7.47 -4.93 -3.18
CA GLN A 276 8.80 -4.66 -2.64
C GLN A 276 9.60 -3.77 -3.59
N THR A 277 10.44 -2.90 -3.02
CA THR A 277 11.38 -2.06 -3.77
C THR A 277 12.72 -2.76 -3.97
N CYS A 278 13.28 -2.71 -5.17
CA CYS A 278 14.58 -3.32 -5.48
C CYS A 278 15.79 -2.37 -5.37
N GLY A 279 15.57 -1.10 -5.03
CA GLY A 279 16.61 -0.05 -4.99
C GLY A 279 16.87 0.65 -6.34
N LEU A 280 16.20 0.23 -7.42
CA LEU A 280 16.18 0.92 -8.71
C LEU A 280 14.97 1.86 -8.79
N PHE A 281 15.16 3.07 -9.33
CA PHE A 281 14.10 4.06 -9.55
C PHE A 281 13.92 4.34 -11.05
N THR A 282 12.82 4.97 -11.45
CA THR A 282 12.53 5.33 -12.87
C THR A 282 13.65 6.10 -13.59
N HIS A 283 14.44 6.90 -12.85
CA HIS A 283 15.56 7.68 -13.37
C HIS A 283 16.92 6.95 -13.27
N THR A 284 16.94 5.75 -12.69
CA THR A 284 18.14 4.93 -12.48
C THR A 284 18.40 4.07 -13.72
N ILE A 285 18.93 4.74 -14.75
CA ILE A 285 19.16 4.20 -16.10
C ILE A 285 20.64 3.88 -16.34
N PHE A 286 21.55 4.63 -15.70
CA PHE A 286 23.01 4.50 -15.84
C PHE A 286 23.66 4.27 -14.48
N ILE A 287 24.70 3.42 -14.41
CA ILE A 287 25.36 3.04 -13.16
C ILE A 287 26.02 4.24 -12.46
N ASP A 288 26.61 5.15 -13.24
CA ASP A 288 27.22 6.41 -12.75
C ASP A 288 26.19 7.39 -12.17
N ARG A 289 24.90 7.18 -12.46
CA ARG A 289 23.76 7.93 -11.91
C ARG A 289 23.01 7.16 -10.82
N TYR A 290 23.49 5.98 -10.41
CA TYR A 290 22.90 5.25 -9.29
C TYR A 290 23.06 6.06 -7.99
N PRO A 291 21.98 6.29 -7.19
CA PRO A 291 22.06 7.11 -5.98
C PRO A 291 22.95 6.53 -4.86
N GLY A 292 24.27 6.80 -4.95
CA GLY A 292 25.32 6.26 -4.08
C GLY A 292 26.31 5.33 -4.79
N GLY A 293 26.32 5.30 -6.13
CA GLY A 293 27.30 4.59 -6.95
C GLY A 293 27.20 3.06 -6.92
N ARG A 294 28.05 2.41 -7.72
CA ARG A 294 28.05 0.96 -7.91
C ARG A 294 28.17 0.16 -6.61
N GLU A 295 29.09 0.56 -5.71
CA GLU A 295 29.31 -0.13 -4.43
C GLU A 295 28.03 -0.28 -3.60
N LYS A 296 27.11 0.70 -3.66
CA LYS A 296 25.84 0.64 -2.92
C LYS A 296 24.83 -0.30 -3.57
N LEU A 297 24.82 -0.41 -4.91
CA LEU A 297 24.00 -1.41 -5.61
C LEU A 297 24.53 -2.82 -5.31
N ASP A 298 25.84 -3.02 -5.48
CA ASP A 298 26.52 -4.28 -5.23
C ASP A 298 26.37 -4.71 -3.75
N LYS A 299 26.43 -3.77 -2.80
CA LYS A 299 26.13 -4.00 -1.37
C LYS A 299 24.66 -4.36 -1.08
N SER A 300 23.69 -3.85 -1.86
CA SER A 300 22.28 -4.25 -1.72
C SER A 300 22.05 -5.71 -2.15
N ILE A 301 22.77 -6.12 -3.20
CA ILE A 301 22.79 -7.47 -3.77
C ILE A 301 23.53 -8.45 -2.86
N GLN A 302 24.69 -8.06 -2.33
CA GLN A 302 25.60 -8.90 -1.56
C GLN A 302 25.31 -8.79 -0.06
N GLY A 303 24.18 -9.34 0.37
CA GLY A 303 23.80 -9.41 1.79
C GLY A 303 23.02 -8.19 2.33
N GLY A 304 22.86 -7.12 1.53
CA GLY A 304 22.11 -5.91 1.90
C GLY A 304 20.60 -5.97 1.63
N GLU A 305 19.98 -4.80 1.43
CA GLU A 305 18.52 -4.63 1.46
C GLU A 305 17.74 -5.56 0.52
N LEU A 306 18.16 -5.69 -0.75
CA LEU A 306 17.49 -6.57 -1.72
C LEU A 306 17.64 -8.05 -1.32
N PHE A 307 18.85 -8.47 -0.93
CA PHE A 307 19.09 -9.83 -0.44
C PHE A 307 18.25 -10.15 0.79
N GLN A 308 18.30 -9.30 1.82
CA GLN A 308 17.56 -9.51 3.07
C GLN A 308 16.05 -9.50 2.83
N THR A 309 15.55 -8.72 1.85
CA THR A 309 14.13 -8.75 1.47
C THR A 309 13.72 -10.13 0.98
N ILE A 310 14.49 -10.75 0.07
CA ILE A 310 14.19 -12.10 -0.43
C ILE A 310 14.40 -13.16 0.67
N VAL A 311 15.39 -13.00 1.55
CA VAL A 311 15.60 -13.90 2.69
C VAL A 311 14.39 -13.93 3.63
N HIS A 312 13.83 -12.77 3.98
CA HIS A 312 12.79 -12.70 5.03
C HIS A 312 11.36 -12.93 4.52
N ASN A 313 11.03 -12.61 3.28
CA ASN A 313 9.64 -12.72 2.76
C ASN A 313 9.44 -14.01 1.95
N PRO A 314 8.49 -14.90 2.31
CA PRO A 314 8.20 -16.11 1.53
C PRO A 314 7.74 -15.85 0.08
N ILE A 315 7.10 -14.69 -0.15
CA ILE A 315 6.59 -14.25 -1.45
C ILE A 315 7.11 -12.82 -1.68
N ASN A 316 7.72 -12.60 -2.85
CA ASN A 316 8.35 -11.34 -3.22
C ASN A 316 7.80 -10.89 -4.57
N ILE A 317 7.24 -9.68 -4.63
CA ILE A 317 6.84 -9.04 -5.89
C ILE A 317 7.62 -7.74 -5.98
N PHE A 318 8.61 -7.67 -6.86
CA PHE A 318 9.44 -6.47 -7.01
C PHE A 318 8.89 -5.53 -8.07
N MET A 319 8.88 -4.23 -7.76
CA MET A 319 8.69 -3.17 -8.74
C MET A 319 10.00 -2.88 -9.47
N THR A 320 9.93 -2.82 -10.79
CA THR A 320 10.89 -2.16 -11.69
C THR A 320 10.12 -1.43 -12.79
N HIS A 321 10.81 -0.63 -13.60
CA HIS A 321 10.21 0.11 -14.72
C HIS A 321 11.00 -0.16 -16.00
N MET A 322 10.37 0.03 -17.17
CA MET A 322 10.99 -0.14 -18.50
C MET A 322 12.40 0.43 -18.59
N SER A 323 12.59 1.67 -18.11
CA SER A 323 13.87 2.39 -18.18
C SER A 323 15.02 1.73 -17.41
N ASN A 324 14.75 0.82 -16.46
CA ASN A 324 15.77 0.05 -15.74
C ASN A 324 16.35 -1.12 -16.56
N TYR A 325 15.75 -1.43 -17.72
CA TYR A 325 16.17 -2.48 -18.65
C TYR A 325 16.81 -1.93 -19.92
N GLY A 326 16.69 -0.62 -20.18
CA GLY A 326 17.44 0.06 -21.25
C GLY A 326 18.88 0.40 -20.83
N ASN A 327 19.69 0.81 -21.80
CA ASN A 327 21.06 1.31 -21.61
C ASN A 327 21.94 0.36 -20.77
N ASP A 328 22.29 0.71 -19.53
CA ASP A 328 23.17 -0.10 -18.67
C ASP A 328 22.47 -1.34 -18.11
N ARG A 329 21.17 -1.54 -18.40
CA ARG A 329 20.39 -2.75 -18.09
C ARG A 329 20.43 -3.13 -16.61
N LEU A 330 20.43 -2.13 -15.72
CA LEU A 330 20.69 -2.28 -14.30
C LEU A 330 19.77 -3.30 -13.61
N ALA A 331 18.51 -3.44 -14.04
CA ALA A 331 17.61 -4.46 -13.52
C ALA A 331 18.06 -5.90 -13.86
N LEU A 332 18.58 -6.13 -15.07
CA LEU A 332 19.11 -7.45 -15.47
C LEU A 332 20.31 -7.84 -14.60
N TYR A 333 21.26 -6.91 -14.42
CA TYR A 333 22.39 -7.10 -13.53
C TYR A 333 21.95 -7.38 -12.08
N THR A 334 21.02 -6.58 -11.57
CA THR A 334 20.57 -6.63 -10.17
C THR A 334 19.90 -7.97 -9.83
N PHE A 335 18.94 -8.41 -10.64
CA PHE A 335 18.20 -9.64 -10.37
C PHE A 335 19.01 -10.91 -10.64
N GLU A 336 19.78 -10.96 -11.74
CA GLU A 336 20.63 -12.13 -12.00
C GLU A 336 21.73 -12.28 -10.93
N SER A 337 22.29 -11.17 -10.44
CA SER A 337 23.33 -11.21 -9.40
C SER A 337 22.78 -11.61 -8.03
N VAL A 338 21.63 -11.08 -7.59
CA VAL A 338 21.09 -11.44 -6.27
C VAL A 338 20.59 -12.88 -6.23
N ILE A 339 20.02 -13.40 -7.33
CA ILE A 339 19.58 -14.79 -7.46
C ILE A 339 20.78 -15.74 -7.32
N LYS A 340 21.88 -15.48 -8.03
CA LYS A 340 23.13 -16.24 -7.91
C LYS A 340 23.73 -16.14 -6.51
N PHE A 341 23.72 -14.95 -5.89
CA PHE A 341 24.25 -14.76 -4.54
C PHE A 341 23.42 -15.54 -3.50
N ILE A 342 22.09 -15.55 -3.61
CA ILE A 342 21.21 -16.32 -2.73
C ILE A 342 21.47 -17.83 -2.87
N GLN A 343 21.61 -18.34 -4.09
CA GLN A 343 21.92 -19.76 -4.33
C GLN A 343 23.33 -20.16 -3.86
N CYS A 344 24.29 -19.23 -3.89
CA CYS A 344 25.66 -19.47 -3.44
C CYS A 344 25.80 -19.49 -1.91
N TRP A 345 24.97 -18.72 -1.19
CA TRP A 345 25.10 -18.48 0.26
C TRP A 345 23.95 -19.00 1.12
N THR A 346 22.91 -19.59 0.53
CA THR A 346 21.72 -20.07 1.28
C THR A 346 21.14 -21.35 0.69
N ASN A 347 20.41 -22.11 1.51
CA ASN A 347 19.61 -23.26 1.07
C ASN A 347 18.19 -22.86 0.57
N LEU A 348 17.97 -21.59 0.20
CA LEU A 348 16.66 -21.11 -0.22
C LEU A 348 16.27 -21.61 -1.62
N ARG A 349 15.07 -22.17 -1.72
CA ARG A 349 14.51 -22.73 -2.96
C ARG A 349 13.70 -21.67 -3.67
N LEU A 350 14.28 -21.07 -4.70
CA LEU A 350 13.64 -20.00 -5.48
C LEU A 350 12.69 -20.59 -6.53
N SER A 351 11.50 -20.01 -6.67
CA SER A 351 10.55 -20.31 -7.75
C SER A 351 9.75 -19.06 -8.16
N SER A 352 8.96 -19.17 -9.22
CA SER A 352 8.04 -18.14 -9.70
C SER A 352 6.72 -18.77 -10.09
N ALA A 353 5.63 -18.01 -9.95
CA ALA A 353 4.27 -18.44 -10.30
C ALA A 353 3.44 -17.24 -10.79
N PRO A 354 2.35 -17.46 -11.54
CA PRO A 354 1.43 -16.39 -11.94
C PRO A 354 0.87 -15.62 -10.72
N PRO A 355 0.57 -14.32 -10.84
CA PRO A 355 0.13 -13.49 -9.71
C PRO A 355 -1.08 -14.02 -8.93
N LEU A 356 -1.99 -14.74 -9.58
CA LEU A 356 -3.13 -15.39 -8.92
C LEU A 356 -2.70 -16.48 -7.93
N GLN A 357 -1.75 -17.34 -8.33
CA GLN A 357 -1.22 -18.40 -7.45
C GLN A 357 -0.37 -17.81 -6.32
N LEU A 358 0.36 -16.72 -6.59
CA LEU A 358 1.05 -15.97 -5.53
C LEU A 358 0.07 -15.37 -4.53
N ALA A 359 -1.08 -14.87 -4.98
CA ALA A 359 -2.10 -14.30 -4.10
C ALA A 359 -2.77 -15.36 -3.23
N GLU A 360 -3.23 -16.45 -3.85
CA GLU A 360 -3.79 -17.60 -3.14
C GLU A 360 -2.80 -18.16 -2.12
N ARG A 361 -1.51 -18.23 -2.47
CA ARG A 361 -0.46 -18.68 -1.55
C ARG A 361 -0.14 -17.68 -0.44
N TYR A 362 -0.29 -16.38 -0.68
CA TYR A 362 -0.09 -15.34 0.34
C TYR A 362 -1.14 -15.45 1.45
N PHE A 363 -2.43 -15.45 1.10
CA PHE A 363 -3.50 -15.52 2.11
C PHE A 363 -3.69 -16.93 2.72
N GLN A 364 -3.05 -17.96 2.18
CA GLN A 364 -2.83 -19.24 2.87
C GLN A 364 -1.75 -19.16 3.97
N LEU A 365 -0.75 -18.31 3.81
CA LEU A 365 0.33 -18.12 4.79
C LEU A 365 -0.03 -17.07 5.86
N TYR A 366 -0.82 -16.07 5.47
CA TYR A 366 -1.22 -14.93 6.30
C TYR A 366 -2.75 -14.72 6.26
N PRO A 367 -3.57 -15.70 6.72
CA PRO A 367 -5.03 -15.61 6.65
C PRO A 367 -5.58 -14.39 7.41
N GLU A 368 -4.92 -13.97 8.50
CA GLU A 368 -5.25 -12.79 9.30
C GLU A 368 -5.00 -11.46 8.60
N GLU A 369 -4.23 -11.44 7.51
CA GLU A 369 -4.05 -10.28 6.64
C GLU A 369 -5.17 -10.15 5.60
N SER A 370 -6.09 -11.13 5.49
CA SER A 370 -7.25 -11.03 4.60
C SER A 370 -8.18 -9.88 5.01
N ASP A 371 -8.28 -9.60 6.32
CA ASP A 371 -9.05 -8.48 6.86
C ASP A 371 -8.24 -7.18 6.71
N PRO A 372 -8.71 -6.19 5.93
CA PRO A 372 -7.99 -4.93 5.80
C PRO A 372 -7.90 -4.19 7.13
N VAL A 373 -6.88 -3.34 7.27
CA VAL A 373 -6.74 -2.41 8.39
C VAL A 373 -6.48 -1.04 7.81
N TRP A 374 -7.56 -0.29 7.56
CA TRP A 374 -7.51 1.06 7.00
C TRP A 374 -6.71 1.99 7.93
N GLY A 375 -5.47 2.30 7.55
CA GLY A 375 -4.63 3.30 8.20
C GLY A 375 -5.01 4.73 7.78
N ASN A 376 -4.53 5.72 8.50
CA ASN A 376 -4.80 7.13 8.21
C ASN A 376 -4.03 7.62 6.96
N PRO A 377 -4.71 8.01 5.85
CA PRO A 377 -4.04 8.51 4.63
C PRO A 377 -3.26 9.82 4.80
N CYS A 378 -3.46 10.51 5.93
CA CYS A 378 -2.85 11.79 6.22
C CYS A 378 -1.53 11.69 7.00
N ASP A 379 -1.19 10.52 7.54
CA ASP A 379 0.06 10.33 8.26
C ASP A 379 1.25 10.05 7.31
N ASP A 380 1.01 9.75 6.03
CA ASP A 380 2.05 9.67 4.97
C ASP A 380 1.87 10.75 3.89
N LEU A 381 2.93 11.52 3.63
CA LEU A 381 2.99 12.54 2.56
C LEU A 381 2.92 11.97 1.14
N ARG A 382 3.11 10.66 0.98
CA ARG A 382 2.91 9.94 -0.29
C ARG A 382 1.43 9.66 -0.51
N HIS A 383 0.76 9.06 0.48
CA HIS A 383 -0.67 8.76 0.44
C HIS A 383 -1.49 10.01 0.09
N GLN A 384 -1.26 11.13 0.80
CA GLN A 384 -1.93 12.42 0.50
C GLN A 384 -1.79 12.89 -0.96
N LYS A 385 -0.71 12.53 -1.68
CA LYS A 385 -0.47 12.95 -3.07
C LYS A 385 -1.13 12.06 -4.11
N ILE A 386 -1.33 10.78 -3.79
CA ILE A 386 -1.99 9.79 -4.66
C ILE A 386 -3.47 9.57 -4.30
N TRP A 387 -3.94 10.20 -3.22
CA TRP A 387 -5.35 10.22 -2.83
C TRP A 387 -6.18 11.12 -3.76
N SER A 388 -7.49 10.90 -3.78
CA SER A 388 -8.38 11.69 -4.65
C SER A 388 -8.48 13.14 -4.17
N LYS A 389 -8.35 14.09 -5.10
CA LYS A 389 -8.30 15.55 -4.84
C LYS A 389 -9.56 16.14 -4.18
N ASN A 390 -10.64 15.37 -4.09
CA ASN A 390 -11.88 15.76 -3.40
C ASN A 390 -11.94 15.29 -1.94
N LYS A 391 -10.95 14.54 -1.46
CA LYS A 391 -10.85 14.05 -0.08
C LYS A 391 -9.84 14.91 0.71
N THR A 392 -10.16 15.25 1.95
CA THR A 392 -9.24 15.96 2.85
C THR A 392 -9.19 15.32 4.24
N CYS A 393 -8.10 15.60 4.95
CA CYS A 393 -7.89 15.13 6.33
C CYS A 393 -8.92 15.71 7.32
N ASP A 394 -9.48 16.87 7.01
CA ASP A 394 -10.49 17.56 7.84
C ASP A 394 -11.85 16.86 7.83
N GLN A 395 -12.08 15.93 6.91
CA GLN A 395 -13.28 15.07 6.88
C GLN A 395 -13.22 13.89 7.84
N LEU A 396 -12.08 13.61 8.48
CA LEU A 396 -11.97 12.52 9.46
C LEU A 396 -12.42 12.99 10.85
N PRO A 397 -13.28 12.23 11.57
CA PRO A 397 -13.78 12.64 12.88
C PRO A 397 -12.65 12.74 13.92
N ARG A 398 -12.67 13.83 14.68
CA ARG A 398 -11.68 14.15 15.73
C ARG A 398 -12.02 13.49 17.07
N PHE A 399 -13.25 12.98 17.24
CA PHE A 399 -13.63 12.14 18.36
C PHE A 399 -14.75 11.14 18.01
N LEU A 400 -14.86 10.08 18.80
CA LEU A 400 -15.85 9.00 18.64
C LEU A 400 -16.63 8.83 19.96
N VAL A 401 -17.95 8.81 19.91
CA VAL A 401 -18.80 8.38 21.04
C VAL A 401 -19.08 6.88 20.89
N ILE A 402 -18.33 6.06 21.61
CA ILE A 402 -18.18 4.62 21.33
C ILE A 402 -19.24 3.72 21.98
N GLY A 403 -20.07 4.24 22.89
CA GLY A 403 -21.03 3.43 23.65
C GLY A 403 -20.70 3.29 25.14
N PRO A 404 -21.14 2.20 25.80
CA PRO A 404 -21.94 1.10 25.23
C PRO A 404 -23.38 1.50 24.87
N GLN A 405 -24.16 0.56 24.36
CA GLN A 405 -25.60 0.74 24.15
C GLN A 405 -26.35 1.07 25.46
N LYS A 406 -27.48 1.77 25.30
CA LYS A 406 -28.47 2.08 26.36
C LYS A 406 -27.99 2.96 27.51
N THR A 407 -26.89 3.70 27.35
CA THR A 407 -26.37 4.64 28.36
C THR A 407 -26.65 6.12 28.09
N GLY A 408 -27.53 6.44 27.12
CA GLY A 408 -27.89 7.82 26.77
C GLY A 408 -27.08 8.43 25.62
N THR A 409 -26.34 7.61 24.85
CA THR A 409 -25.48 8.05 23.74
C THR A 409 -26.20 8.90 22.68
N THR A 410 -27.45 8.61 22.34
CA THR A 410 -28.25 9.43 21.41
C THR A 410 -28.57 10.82 21.99
N ALA A 411 -28.82 10.93 23.29
CA ALA A 411 -29.02 12.24 23.93
C ALA A 411 -27.72 13.07 23.93
N LEU A 412 -26.58 12.45 24.23
CA LEU A 412 -25.27 13.12 24.11
C LEU A 412 -24.99 13.57 22.67
N TYR A 413 -25.27 12.73 21.67
CA TYR A 413 -25.15 13.08 20.26
C TYR A 413 -25.98 14.33 19.92
N THR A 414 -27.27 14.33 20.29
CA THR A 414 -28.17 15.48 20.05
C THR A 414 -27.67 16.75 20.73
N PHE A 415 -27.17 16.68 21.97
CA PHE A 415 -26.65 17.86 22.67
C PHE A 415 -25.31 18.36 22.08
N LEU A 416 -24.44 17.46 21.61
CA LEU A 416 -23.17 17.84 20.95
C LEU A 416 -23.42 18.52 19.60
N SER A 417 -24.39 18.06 18.82
CA SER A 417 -24.74 18.65 17.52
C SER A 417 -25.42 20.03 17.60
N ILE A 418 -25.76 20.51 18.80
CA ILE A 418 -26.21 21.90 19.03
C ILE A 418 -25.02 22.88 19.12
N HIS A 419 -23.82 22.39 19.44
CA HIS A 419 -22.66 23.26 19.68
C HIS A 419 -22.01 23.75 18.36
N PRO A 420 -21.91 25.07 18.09
CA PRO A 420 -21.60 25.60 16.76
C PRO A 420 -20.18 25.31 16.22
N ALA A 421 -19.27 24.88 17.09
CA ALA A 421 -17.91 24.43 16.72
C ALA A 421 -17.78 22.90 16.56
N ILE A 422 -18.87 22.15 16.68
CA ILE A 422 -18.93 20.69 16.52
C ILE A 422 -19.88 20.38 15.36
N SER A 423 -19.64 19.29 14.62
CA SER A 423 -20.62 18.74 13.67
C SER A 423 -20.63 17.23 13.74
N SER A 424 -21.81 16.64 13.81
CA SER A 424 -21.98 15.20 13.63
C SER A 424 -21.82 14.78 12.18
N ASN A 425 -21.75 13.47 11.97
CA ASN A 425 -21.99 12.81 10.68
C ASN A 425 -23.38 13.11 10.10
N LEU A 426 -23.52 12.88 8.80
CA LEU A 426 -24.82 12.71 8.14
C LEU A 426 -25.52 11.43 8.67
N PRO A 427 -26.87 11.38 8.67
CA PRO A 427 -27.60 10.18 9.06
C PRO A 427 -27.48 9.07 8.02
N SER A 428 -27.44 7.82 8.50
CA SER A 428 -27.53 6.59 7.72
C SER A 428 -28.99 6.15 7.55
N PRO A 429 -29.42 5.68 6.36
CA PRO A 429 -30.76 5.12 6.19
C PRO A 429 -30.93 3.76 6.90
N ASP A 430 -29.83 3.02 7.10
CA ASP A 430 -29.83 1.69 7.75
C ASP A 430 -29.74 1.78 9.28
N THR A 431 -29.09 2.83 9.80
CA THR A 431 -28.58 2.89 11.19
C THR A 431 -28.77 4.26 11.87
N PHE A 432 -29.60 5.13 11.29
CA PHE A 432 -30.01 6.44 11.82
C PHE A 432 -28.81 7.35 12.14
N GLU A 433 -28.63 7.81 13.38
CA GLU A 433 -27.49 8.64 13.75
C GLU A 433 -26.14 7.89 13.79
N GLU A 434 -26.16 6.55 13.83
CA GLU A 434 -24.94 5.75 13.90
C GLU A 434 -24.39 5.38 12.52
N ILE A 435 -23.07 5.47 12.34
CA ILE A 435 -22.41 4.98 11.11
C ILE A 435 -22.15 3.46 11.23
N GLN A 436 -21.77 3.00 12.42
CA GLN A 436 -21.38 1.61 12.70
C GLN A 436 -20.34 1.11 11.69
N PHE A 437 -19.26 1.88 11.48
CA PHE A 437 -18.23 1.57 10.46
C PHE A 437 -17.20 0.56 10.95
N PHE A 438 -16.59 0.77 12.11
CA PHE A 438 -15.47 -0.07 12.57
C PHE A 438 -15.89 -1.51 12.94
N ASN A 439 -17.17 -1.71 13.27
CA ASN A 439 -17.74 -3.00 13.66
C ASN A 439 -18.49 -3.70 12.51
N GLY A 440 -18.14 -4.96 12.23
CA GLY A 440 -18.88 -5.81 11.29
C GLY A 440 -18.89 -5.31 9.84
N LYS A 441 -20.07 -5.40 9.19
CA LYS A 441 -20.23 -5.41 7.72
C LYS A 441 -19.88 -4.11 7.00
N ASN A 442 -20.05 -2.96 7.64
CA ASN A 442 -19.88 -1.66 6.99
C ASN A 442 -18.40 -1.33 6.72
N TYR A 443 -17.49 -1.88 7.52
CA TYR A 443 -16.05 -1.70 7.38
C TYR A 443 -15.51 -2.05 5.98
N TYR A 444 -16.09 -3.09 5.37
CA TYR A 444 -15.75 -3.61 4.03
C TYR A 444 -16.32 -2.77 2.89
N LYS A 445 -17.10 -1.72 3.18
CA LYS A 445 -17.52 -0.71 2.18
C LYS A 445 -16.40 0.28 1.85
N GLY A 446 -15.27 0.21 2.55
CA GLY A 446 -14.07 1.02 2.30
C GLY A 446 -14.10 2.40 2.98
N LEU A 447 -12.94 3.06 3.02
CA LEU A 447 -12.78 4.39 3.61
C LEU A 447 -13.67 5.45 2.92
N ASP A 448 -13.87 5.32 1.61
CA ASP A 448 -14.69 6.23 0.81
C ASP A 448 -16.15 6.25 1.28
N TRP A 449 -16.68 5.09 1.68
CA TRP A 449 -18.02 5.01 2.26
C TRP A 449 -18.08 5.72 3.62
N TYR A 450 -17.07 5.54 4.48
CA TYR A 450 -16.99 6.22 5.77
C TYR A 450 -16.91 7.74 5.63
N MET A 451 -16.07 8.24 4.73
CA MET A 451 -15.92 9.67 4.48
C MET A 451 -17.15 10.31 3.81
N SER A 452 -18.04 9.52 3.19
CA SER A 452 -19.26 10.06 2.58
C SER A 452 -20.24 10.65 3.62
N PHE A 453 -20.17 10.20 4.88
CA PHE A 453 -20.90 10.77 6.01
C PHE A 453 -20.34 12.10 6.52
N PHE A 454 -19.18 12.54 6.02
CA PHE A 454 -18.45 13.73 6.45
C PHE A 454 -18.12 14.63 5.24
N PRO A 455 -19.12 15.30 4.64
CA PRO A 455 -18.92 16.11 3.43
C PRO A 455 -17.94 17.28 3.66
N ALA A 456 -17.04 17.51 2.71
CA ALA A 456 -16.02 18.56 2.80
C ALA A 456 -16.61 19.98 2.73
N SER A 457 -16.86 20.59 3.89
CA SER A 457 -17.34 21.97 3.99
C SER A 457 -16.20 22.98 3.74
N LYS A 458 -16.27 23.70 2.63
CA LYS A 458 -15.22 24.65 2.19
C LYS A 458 -15.02 25.85 3.13
N ASN A 459 -15.98 26.13 4.00
CA ASN A 459 -16.02 27.34 4.83
C ASN A 459 -15.82 27.07 6.33
N GLU A 460 -15.64 25.81 6.75
CA GLU A 460 -15.85 25.40 8.16
C GLU A 460 -14.71 24.53 8.71
N SER A 461 -13.47 24.75 8.25
CA SER A 461 -12.24 24.03 8.66
C SER A 461 -11.90 24.10 10.16
N SER A 462 -12.63 24.92 10.93
CA SER A 462 -12.52 25.03 12.39
C SER A 462 -13.38 24.03 13.18
N ARG A 463 -14.41 23.40 12.57
CA ARG A 463 -15.31 22.50 13.31
C ARG A 463 -14.65 21.16 13.66
N TYR A 464 -15.05 20.61 14.81
CA TYR A 464 -14.71 19.27 15.24
C TYR A 464 -15.78 18.29 14.75
N LEU A 465 -15.42 17.45 13.78
CA LEU A 465 -16.27 16.37 13.31
C LEU A 465 -16.30 15.21 14.32
N PHE A 466 -17.45 14.56 14.48
CA PHE A 466 -17.58 13.35 15.30
C PHE A 466 -18.63 12.38 14.76
N GLU A 467 -18.54 11.13 15.20
CA GLU A 467 -19.65 10.17 15.12
C GLU A 467 -19.99 9.59 16.48
N LYS A 468 -21.19 8.99 16.55
CA LYS A 468 -21.66 8.17 17.66
C LYS A 468 -22.06 6.81 17.11
N SER A 469 -21.45 5.74 17.61
CA SER A 469 -21.83 4.36 17.29
C SER A 469 -21.71 3.54 18.56
N ALA A 470 -22.83 3.27 19.22
CA ALA A 470 -22.83 2.72 20.59
C ALA A 470 -22.44 1.23 20.68
N THR A 471 -22.24 0.61 19.52
CA THR A 471 -21.79 -0.77 19.27
C THR A 471 -20.28 -0.85 18.95
N TYR A 472 -19.50 0.18 19.31
CA TYR A 472 -18.04 0.20 19.21
C TYR A 472 -17.37 -0.28 20.52
N PHE A 473 -18.01 -0.04 21.67
CA PHE A 473 -17.50 -0.38 23.00
C PHE A 473 -17.27 -1.89 23.22
N ASP A 474 -18.12 -2.71 22.62
CA ASP A 474 -18.16 -4.17 22.71
C ASP A 474 -17.55 -4.88 21.48
N GLY A 475 -17.05 -4.14 20.50
CA GLY A 475 -16.49 -4.69 19.26
C GLY A 475 -15.00 -5.02 19.35
N GLU A 476 -14.65 -6.30 19.43
CA GLU A 476 -13.25 -6.79 19.58
C GLU A 476 -12.25 -6.20 18.56
N LEU A 477 -12.63 -6.10 17.28
CA LEU A 477 -11.76 -5.53 16.23
C LEU A 477 -11.76 -3.99 16.20
N VAL A 478 -12.68 -3.32 16.91
CA VAL A 478 -12.86 -1.86 16.83
C VAL A 478 -11.65 -1.09 17.33
N PRO A 479 -11.00 -1.41 18.48
CA PRO A 479 -9.79 -0.71 18.91
C PRO A 479 -8.67 -0.72 17.85
N ARG A 480 -8.40 -1.88 17.22
CA ARG A 480 -7.38 -2.02 16.17
C ARG A 480 -7.73 -1.17 14.94
N ARG A 481 -8.97 -1.26 14.45
CA ARG A 481 -9.43 -0.57 13.24
C ARG A 481 -9.57 0.94 13.44
N ALA A 482 -10.09 1.37 14.58
CA ALA A 482 -10.24 2.79 14.91
C ALA A 482 -8.89 3.46 15.21
N HIS A 483 -7.96 2.78 15.89
CA HIS A 483 -6.62 3.32 16.12
C HIS A 483 -5.82 3.47 14.81
N ALA A 484 -5.95 2.53 13.87
CA ALA A 484 -5.26 2.63 12.58
C ALA A 484 -5.74 3.84 11.75
N LEU A 485 -7.06 4.05 11.64
CA LEU A 485 -7.60 5.14 10.84
C LEU A 485 -7.56 6.49 11.57
N LEU A 486 -7.77 6.50 12.88
CA LEU A 486 -7.96 7.71 13.70
C LEU A 486 -7.05 7.72 14.94
N PRO A 487 -5.70 7.57 14.79
CA PRO A 487 -4.78 7.40 15.92
C PRO A 487 -4.74 8.56 16.91
N ARG A 488 -5.29 9.72 16.51
CA ARG A 488 -5.35 10.97 17.29
C ARG A 488 -6.75 11.33 17.79
N ALA A 489 -7.79 10.55 17.49
CA ALA A 489 -9.15 10.84 17.92
C ALA A 489 -9.34 10.65 19.43
N LYS A 490 -10.21 11.47 20.04
CA LYS A 490 -10.64 11.25 21.43
C LYS A 490 -11.75 10.21 21.48
N LEU A 491 -11.74 9.34 22.48
CA LEU A 491 -12.81 8.37 22.72
C LEU A 491 -13.68 8.85 23.87
N ILE A 492 -14.99 8.85 23.67
CA ILE A 492 -16.00 9.22 24.67
C ILE A 492 -16.89 8.01 24.92
N THR A 493 -16.98 7.58 26.18
CA THR A 493 -17.91 6.54 26.64
C THR A 493 -18.82 7.12 27.70
N ILE A 494 -20.07 6.65 27.75
CA ILE A 494 -21.02 7.01 28.82
C ILE A 494 -21.33 5.73 29.58
N LEU A 495 -21.02 5.69 30.87
CA LEU A 495 -21.27 4.54 31.73
C LEU A 495 -22.45 4.80 32.68
N LEU A 496 -23.14 3.72 33.04
CA LEU A 496 -24.29 3.70 33.93
C LEU A 496 -24.24 2.39 34.75
N SER A 497 -25.00 2.32 35.84
CA SER A 497 -25.12 1.08 36.64
C SER A 497 -25.38 -0.13 35.73
N PRO A 498 -24.54 -1.19 35.76
CA PRO A 498 -24.67 -2.32 34.84
C PRO A 498 -26.05 -2.98 34.86
N ALA A 499 -26.66 -3.12 36.04
CA ALA A 499 -28.03 -3.62 36.18
C ALA A 499 -29.06 -2.74 35.46
N ARG A 500 -28.93 -1.40 35.52
CA ARG A 500 -29.81 -0.46 34.80
C ARG A 500 -29.56 -0.49 33.29
N ARG A 501 -28.30 -0.66 32.84
CA ARG A 501 -27.94 -0.85 31.42
C ARG A 501 -28.54 -2.14 30.86
N ALA A 502 -28.38 -3.25 31.58
CA ALA A 502 -28.93 -4.55 31.22
C ALA A 502 -30.47 -4.54 31.15
N TYR A 503 -31.13 -3.95 32.16
CA TYR A 503 -32.59 -3.83 32.15
C TYR A 503 -33.12 -2.95 31.00
N SER A 504 -32.46 -1.81 30.73
CA SER A 504 -32.80 -0.94 29.59
C SER A 504 -32.56 -1.63 28.24
N TRP A 505 -31.56 -2.53 28.16
CA TRP A 505 -31.31 -3.35 26.99
C TRP A 505 -32.38 -4.43 26.80
N TYR A 506 -32.71 -5.19 27.84
CA TYR A 506 -33.80 -6.17 27.84
C TYR A 506 -35.13 -5.56 27.40
N GLN A 507 -35.55 -4.43 28.00
CA GLN A 507 -36.80 -3.76 27.62
C GLN A 507 -36.77 -3.23 26.18
N HIS A 508 -35.61 -2.78 25.69
CA HIS A 508 -35.44 -2.40 24.29
C HIS A 508 -35.57 -3.58 23.33
N THR A 509 -34.97 -4.72 23.65
CA THR A 509 -35.04 -5.96 22.87
C THR A 509 -36.48 -6.51 22.84
N ARG A 510 -37.25 -6.38 23.93
CA ARG A 510 -38.70 -6.65 23.95
C ARG A 510 -39.52 -5.78 23.01
N VAL A 511 -39.28 -4.47 23.02
CA VAL A 511 -39.97 -3.50 22.13
C VAL A 511 -39.67 -3.78 20.65
N HIS A 512 -38.50 -4.35 20.34
CA HIS A 512 -38.16 -4.83 18.99
C HIS A 512 -38.73 -6.21 18.65
N GLY A 513 -39.63 -6.76 19.48
CA GLY A 513 -40.37 -7.99 19.18
C GLY A 513 -39.62 -9.29 19.42
N ASP A 514 -38.46 -9.27 20.09
CA ASP A 514 -37.65 -10.49 20.32
C ASP A 514 -38.47 -11.57 21.08
N PRO A 515 -38.62 -12.79 20.54
CA PRO A 515 -39.43 -13.83 21.16
C PRO A 515 -38.90 -14.32 22.51
N VAL A 516 -37.58 -14.29 22.73
CA VAL A 516 -36.97 -14.76 23.97
C VAL A 516 -37.18 -13.72 25.07
N ALA A 517 -36.88 -12.45 24.79
CA ALA A 517 -37.07 -11.36 25.74
C ALA A 517 -38.55 -11.14 26.10
N ASN A 518 -39.48 -11.49 25.20
CA ASN A 518 -40.91 -11.41 25.48
C ASN A 518 -41.49 -12.63 26.22
N ASN A 519 -40.92 -13.82 26.03
CA ASN A 519 -41.37 -15.04 26.74
C ASN A 519 -40.72 -15.23 28.12
N TYR A 520 -39.54 -14.66 28.38
CA TYR A 520 -38.82 -14.79 29.65
C TYR A 520 -38.73 -13.46 30.40
N SER A 521 -38.94 -13.48 31.72
CA SER A 521 -38.76 -12.30 32.56
C SER A 521 -37.28 -11.86 32.62
N PHE A 522 -37.02 -10.58 32.90
CA PHE A 522 -35.64 -10.09 33.04
C PHE A 522 -34.83 -10.90 34.06
N HIS A 523 -35.44 -11.27 35.19
CA HIS A 523 -34.81 -12.12 36.19
C HIS A 523 -34.46 -13.49 35.61
N SER A 524 -35.40 -14.14 34.93
CA SER A 524 -35.21 -15.43 34.24
C SER A 524 -34.12 -15.41 33.17
N VAL A 525 -33.89 -14.25 32.52
CA VAL A 525 -32.79 -14.08 31.56
C VAL A 525 -31.44 -13.99 32.28
N ILE A 526 -31.31 -13.11 33.28
CA ILE A 526 -30.01 -12.90 33.96
C ILE A 526 -29.59 -14.05 34.88
N THR A 527 -30.54 -14.86 35.37
CA THR A 527 -30.26 -16.07 36.17
C THR A 527 -30.26 -17.37 35.36
N ALA A 528 -30.36 -17.31 34.02
CA ALA A 528 -30.35 -18.49 33.18
C ALA A 528 -29.04 -19.29 33.33
N SER A 529 -29.17 -20.59 33.61
CA SER A 529 -28.04 -21.52 33.75
C SER A 529 -27.35 -21.80 32.41
N ASP A 530 -26.14 -22.35 32.44
CA ASP A 530 -25.47 -22.82 31.22
C ASP A 530 -26.13 -24.07 30.61
N THR A 531 -27.06 -24.71 31.32
CA THR A 531 -27.95 -25.76 30.80
C THR A 531 -29.23 -25.22 30.14
N ALA A 532 -29.49 -23.91 30.20
CA ALA A 532 -30.69 -23.31 29.62
C ALA A 532 -30.70 -23.36 28.07
N PRO A 533 -31.88 -23.27 27.41
CA PRO A 533 -31.97 -23.27 25.95
C PRO A 533 -31.05 -22.23 25.31
N LYS A 534 -30.38 -22.59 24.20
CA LYS A 534 -29.40 -21.72 23.55
C LYS A 534 -29.88 -20.27 23.35
N PRO A 535 -31.08 -19.98 22.82
CA PRO A 535 -31.54 -18.60 22.63
C PRO A 535 -31.61 -17.77 23.93
N LEU A 536 -31.89 -18.41 25.08
CA LEU A 536 -31.91 -17.73 26.38
C LEU A 536 -30.50 -17.44 26.90
N ARG A 537 -29.54 -18.35 26.68
CA ARG A 537 -28.11 -18.09 27.00
C ARG A 537 -27.51 -17.03 26.07
N ASP A 538 -27.84 -17.06 24.79
CA ASP A 538 -27.41 -16.06 23.80
C ASP A 538 -27.97 -14.67 24.13
N LEU A 539 -29.17 -14.58 24.74
CA LEU A 539 -29.76 -13.35 25.27
C LEU A 539 -29.11 -12.90 26.60
N ARG A 540 -28.80 -13.84 27.50
CA ARG A 540 -28.10 -13.59 28.79
C ARG A 540 -26.70 -13.00 28.57
N ASN A 541 -26.01 -13.42 27.52
CA ASN A 541 -24.60 -13.09 27.26
C ASN A 541 -24.42 -11.72 26.55
N ARG A 542 -25.39 -10.79 26.60
CA ARG A 542 -25.36 -9.45 25.96
C ARG A 542 -25.60 -8.28 26.96
#